data_AF-A0A7W1N403-F1
#
_entry.id   AF-A0A7W1N403-F1
#
_cell.length_a   1.000
_cell.length_b   1.000
_cell.length_c   1.000
_cell.angle_alpha   90.00
_cell.angle_beta   90.00
_cell.angle_gamma   90.00
#
_symmetry.space_group_name_H-M   'P 1'
#
loop_
_entity.id
_entity.type
_entity.pdbx_description
1 polymer ?
#
loop_
_entity_poly.entity_id
_entity_poly.type
_entity_poly.pdbx_seq_one_letter_code
_entity_poly.pdbx_strand_id
1 'polypeptide(L)'
;MPSRFAIVLLLVTAFVAPAAAAGAGPVSLMPGVTYTKTVEFTPHGAVVVHVLTAPRSGDENGLYQLAPVLARGVVGGLQRVTQLEKDASATSTVAGINGDLFNVKDSHPAGVFVAGGVLVHPPSAGRSSIGIDSAGVVHVDRVKFFGTWKGTGQRRPLNGLNQVPAPGQVVLFTPAYGARVPVVAGAAEVTLQPFPVSVPNADLSSTVTAVATGGGETIPADGAVLMATGAVAPKLQAEAPAGTPVTSRLILQPAWTGVTSALGGGPVLVRNGKAVFRSLEDFT
;
A
#
# COMPACT_ATOMS: atom_id res chain seq x y z
N MET A 1 -37.17 -78.49 20.80
CA MET A 1 -37.27 -77.10 21.32
C MET A 1 -36.02 -76.36 20.88
N PRO A 2 -36.14 -75.32 20.03
CA PRO A 2 -34.99 -74.78 19.30
C PRO A 2 -34.21 -73.77 20.17
N SER A 3 -32.88 -73.94 20.18
CA SER A 3 -31.91 -73.02 20.78
C SER A 3 -31.81 -71.74 19.96
N ARG A 4 -32.14 -70.60 20.57
CA ARG A 4 -31.96 -69.27 19.98
C ARG A 4 -30.48 -68.87 20.05
N PHE A 5 -29.78 -68.93 18.92
CA PHE A 5 -28.48 -68.29 18.76
C PHE A 5 -28.69 -66.79 18.47
N ALA A 6 -28.20 -65.93 19.37
CA ALA A 6 -28.13 -64.49 19.13
C ALA A 6 -26.86 -64.20 18.32
N ILE A 7 -27.03 -63.75 17.08
CA ILE A 7 -25.94 -63.23 16.24
C ILE A 7 -25.74 -61.77 16.65
N VAL A 8 -24.65 -61.49 17.37
CA VAL A 8 -24.18 -60.13 17.61
C VAL A 8 -23.46 -59.67 16.34
N LEU A 9 -24.12 -58.81 15.57
CA LEU A 9 -23.53 -58.19 14.39
C LEU A 9 -22.57 -57.09 14.86
N LEU A 10 -21.27 -57.38 14.83
CA LEU A 10 -20.21 -56.42 15.15
C LEU A 10 -20.07 -55.45 13.97
N LEU A 11 -20.71 -54.29 14.06
CA LEU A 11 -20.54 -53.18 13.12
C LEU A 11 -19.14 -52.59 13.31
N VAL A 12 -18.20 -53.02 12.48
CA VAL A 12 -16.89 -52.36 12.34
C VAL A 12 -17.13 -51.04 11.62
N THR A 13 -17.24 -49.95 12.37
CA THR A 13 -17.18 -48.60 11.84
C THR A 13 -15.74 -48.34 11.40
N ALA A 14 -15.47 -48.51 10.10
CA ALA A 14 -14.27 -47.98 9.50
C ALA A 14 -14.32 -46.45 9.64
N PHE A 15 -13.52 -45.89 10.54
CA PHE A 15 -13.21 -44.46 10.53
C PHE A 15 -12.48 -44.18 9.22
N VAL A 16 -13.23 -43.76 8.21
CA VAL A 16 -12.66 -43.13 7.02
C VAL A 16 -11.99 -41.86 7.52
N ALA A 17 -10.65 -41.87 7.58
CA ALA A 17 -9.87 -40.66 7.80
C ALA A 17 -10.37 -39.61 6.79
N PRO A 18 -10.55 -38.33 7.20
CA PRO A 18 -10.97 -37.30 6.27
C PRO A 18 -10.01 -37.33 5.08
N ALA A 19 -10.54 -37.59 3.89
CA ALA A 19 -9.77 -37.54 2.67
C ALA A 19 -9.17 -36.14 2.58
N ALA A 20 -7.87 -36.02 2.84
CA ALA A 20 -7.12 -34.83 2.50
C ALA A 20 -7.37 -34.63 0.99
N ALA A 21 -8.06 -33.56 0.63
CA ALA A 21 -8.31 -33.24 -0.76
C ALA A 21 -6.96 -33.20 -1.47
N ALA A 22 -6.75 -34.13 -2.40
CA ALA A 22 -5.56 -34.15 -3.24
C ALA A 22 -5.62 -32.93 -4.16
N GLY A 23 -5.11 -31.80 -3.68
CA GLY A 23 -4.79 -30.66 -4.53
C GLY A 23 -3.78 -31.11 -5.58
N ALA A 24 -3.88 -30.60 -6.81
CA ALA A 24 -2.81 -30.75 -7.77
C ALA A 24 -1.50 -30.27 -7.12
N GLY A 25 -0.44 -31.07 -7.22
CA GLY A 25 0.87 -30.71 -6.64
C GLY A 25 1.37 -29.35 -7.14
N PRO A 26 2.33 -28.73 -6.45
CA PRO A 26 2.82 -27.41 -6.80
C PRO A 26 3.24 -27.31 -8.27
N VAL A 27 2.70 -26.33 -8.99
CA VAL A 27 3.07 -25.99 -10.36
C VAL A 27 4.17 -24.94 -10.32
N SER A 28 5.33 -25.23 -10.90
CA SER A 28 6.40 -24.24 -11.03
C SER A 28 5.98 -23.16 -12.04
N LEU A 29 5.98 -21.89 -11.62
CA LEU A 29 5.68 -20.75 -12.49
C LEU A 29 6.95 -20.18 -13.12
N MET A 30 8.01 -20.10 -12.33
CA MET A 30 9.36 -19.66 -12.69
C MET A 30 10.33 -20.27 -11.67
N PRO A 31 11.67 -20.25 -11.87
CA PRO A 31 12.60 -20.81 -10.90
C PRO A 31 12.27 -20.32 -9.47
N GLY A 32 12.22 -21.21 -8.49
CA GLY A 32 11.94 -20.87 -7.09
C GLY A 32 10.51 -20.45 -6.74
N VAL A 33 9.64 -20.17 -7.73
CA VAL A 33 8.26 -19.73 -7.49
C VAL A 33 7.27 -20.80 -7.93
N THR A 34 6.40 -21.21 -7.01
CA THR A 34 5.38 -22.24 -7.25
C THR A 34 3.98 -21.75 -6.95
N TYR A 35 3.02 -22.24 -7.72
CA TYR A 35 1.60 -22.06 -7.52
C TYR A 35 0.95 -23.37 -7.05
N THR A 36 0.12 -23.30 -6.02
CA THR A 36 -0.71 -24.43 -5.58
C THR A 36 -2.16 -24.00 -5.47
N LYS A 37 -3.07 -24.87 -5.91
CA LYS A 37 -4.52 -24.73 -5.71
C LYS A 37 -4.97 -25.81 -4.73
N THR A 38 -5.42 -25.40 -3.55
CA THR A 38 -5.90 -26.30 -2.50
C THR A 38 -7.37 -26.04 -2.18
N VAL A 39 -8.02 -27.03 -1.58
CA VAL A 39 -9.37 -26.88 -1.01
C VAL A 39 -9.25 -27.07 0.49
N GLU A 40 -9.71 -26.08 1.24
CA GLU A 40 -9.77 -26.13 2.70
C GLU A 40 -11.22 -26.27 3.15
N PHE A 41 -11.49 -27.20 4.07
CA PHE A 41 -12.82 -27.36 4.65
C PHE A 41 -12.91 -26.52 5.92
N THR A 42 -13.80 -25.53 5.91
CA THR A 42 -14.10 -24.69 7.07
C THR A 42 -15.46 -25.06 7.66
N PRO A 43 -15.78 -24.64 8.90
CA PRO A 43 -17.13 -24.79 9.46
C PRO A 43 -18.25 -24.15 8.60
N HIS A 44 -17.90 -23.26 7.67
CA HIS A 44 -18.83 -22.57 6.78
C HIS A 44 -18.83 -23.13 5.35
N GLY A 45 -18.16 -24.27 5.13
CA GLY A 45 -18.07 -24.93 3.82
C GLY A 45 -16.64 -24.98 3.28
N ALA A 46 -16.51 -25.60 2.10
CA ALA A 46 -15.24 -25.71 1.41
C ALA A 46 -14.86 -24.38 0.75
N VAL A 47 -13.62 -23.95 0.94
CA VAL A 47 -13.03 -22.77 0.30
C VAL A 47 -11.88 -23.20 -0.61
N VAL A 48 -11.75 -22.57 -1.77
CA VAL A 48 -10.62 -22.80 -2.68
C VAL A 48 -9.56 -21.74 -2.38
N VAL A 49 -8.34 -22.18 -2.11
CA VAL A 49 -7.21 -21.30 -1.81
C VAL A 49 -6.18 -21.41 -2.93
N HIS A 50 -5.74 -20.25 -3.40
CA HIS A 50 -4.69 -20.09 -4.40
C HIS A 50 -3.43 -19.56 -3.70
N VAL A 51 -2.34 -20.32 -3.73
CA VAL A 51 -1.11 -20.00 -2.99
C VAL A 51 0.05 -19.84 -3.97
N LEU A 52 0.70 -18.68 -3.93
CA LEU A 52 2.00 -18.45 -4.53
C LEU A 52 3.06 -18.56 -3.44
N THR A 53 4.03 -19.45 -3.62
CA THR A 53 5.21 -19.57 -2.76
C THR A 53 6.42 -19.11 -3.56
N ALA A 54 7.18 -18.18 -3.01
CA ALA A 54 8.36 -17.59 -3.66
C ALA A 54 9.50 -17.46 -2.64
N PRO A 55 10.75 -17.34 -3.09
CA PRO A 55 11.87 -17.01 -2.21
C PRO A 55 11.66 -15.63 -1.60
N ARG A 56 12.38 -15.38 -0.50
CA ARG A 56 12.41 -14.06 0.12
C ARG A 56 12.93 -13.02 -0.89
N SER A 57 12.41 -11.80 -0.83
CA SER A 57 12.87 -10.70 -1.69
C SER A 57 14.33 -10.35 -1.41
N GLY A 58 15.01 -9.78 -2.40
CA GLY A 58 16.32 -9.13 -2.25
C GLY A 58 17.46 -9.92 -2.89
N ASP A 59 18.51 -9.18 -3.29
CA ASP A 59 19.60 -9.66 -4.16
C ASP A 59 20.32 -10.91 -3.61
N GLU A 60 20.44 -11.03 -2.29
CA GLU A 60 21.03 -12.20 -1.62
C GLU A 60 20.20 -13.48 -1.81
N ASN A 61 18.91 -13.35 -2.13
CA ASN A 61 17.98 -14.44 -2.36
C ASN A 61 17.69 -14.66 -3.86
N GLY A 62 18.43 -13.97 -4.76
CA GLY A 62 18.26 -14.01 -6.20
C GLY A 62 17.56 -12.77 -6.76
N LEU A 63 17.15 -12.82 -8.03
CA LEU A 63 16.48 -11.70 -8.71
C LEU A 63 14.98 -11.59 -8.36
N TYR A 64 14.57 -12.07 -7.18
CA TYR A 64 13.18 -12.04 -6.74
C TYR A 64 12.88 -10.75 -6.00
N GLN A 65 11.78 -10.12 -6.41
CA GLN A 65 11.26 -8.96 -5.73
C GLN A 65 9.75 -9.10 -5.52
N LEU A 66 9.32 -8.91 -4.28
CA LEU A 66 7.91 -8.66 -3.97
C LEU A 66 7.72 -7.15 -3.88
N ALA A 67 7.07 -6.55 -4.88
CA ALA A 67 6.89 -5.11 -4.98
C ALA A 67 5.42 -4.77 -5.27
N PRO A 68 4.88 -3.69 -4.68
CA PRO A 68 3.58 -3.18 -5.06
C PRO A 68 3.68 -2.45 -6.41
N VAL A 69 2.61 -2.50 -7.20
CA VAL A 69 2.51 -1.82 -8.49
C VAL A 69 1.24 -0.98 -8.53
N LEU A 70 1.36 0.29 -8.96
CA LEU A 70 0.20 1.15 -9.18
C LEU A 70 -0.43 0.86 -10.55
N ALA A 71 -1.75 0.75 -10.56
CA ALA A 71 -2.50 0.74 -11.80
C ALA A 71 -2.26 2.06 -12.57
N ARG A 72 -1.92 1.95 -13.85
CA ARG A 72 -1.62 3.07 -14.76
C ARG A 72 -0.50 4.00 -14.27
N GLY A 73 0.32 3.55 -13.32
CA GLY A 73 1.42 4.33 -12.76
C GLY A 73 1.01 5.54 -11.91
N VAL A 74 -0.27 5.65 -11.52
CA VAL A 74 -0.80 6.78 -10.72
C VAL A 74 -1.68 6.27 -9.58
N VAL A 75 -1.78 7.03 -8.49
CA VAL A 75 -2.57 6.64 -7.31
C VAL A 75 -4.07 6.48 -7.61
N GLY A 76 -4.62 7.26 -8.56
CA GLY A 76 -6.04 7.19 -8.95
C GLY A 76 -6.34 6.21 -10.10
N GLY A 77 -5.42 5.30 -10.43
CA GLY A 77 -5.60 4.34 -11.52
C GLY A 77 -6.34 3.06 -11.10
N LEU A 78 -7.08 2.45 -12.04
CA LEU A 78 -7.64 1.10 -11.87
C LEU A 78 -7.34 0.22 -13.08
N GLN A 79 -6.90 -1.00 -12.78
CA GLN A 79 -6.64 -2.07 -13.74
C GLN A 79 -6.94 -3.42 -13.09
N ARG A 80 -7.29 -4.41 -13.92
CA ARG A 80 -7.32 -5.82 -13.46
C ARG A 80 -5.89 -6.29 -13.21
N VAL A 81 -5.71 -7.20 -12.24
CA VAL A 81 -4.39 -7.82 -11.97
C VAL A 81 -3.79 -8.43 -13.23
N THR A 82 -4.60 -9.11 -14.04
CA THR A 82 -4.15 -9.68 -15.32
C THR A 82 -3.67 -8.65 -16.34
N GLN A 83 -4.12 -7.40 -16.25
CA GLN A 83 -3.61 -6.32 -17.11
C GLN A 83 -2.32 -5.76 -16.54
N LEU A 84 -2.22 -5.57 -15.22
CA LEU A 84 -0.98 -5.18 -14.56
C LEU A 84 0.16 -6.16 -14.87
N GLU A 85 -0.12 -7.46 -14.81
CA GLU A 85 0.87 -8.49 -15.16
C GLU A 85 1.28 -8.43 -16.62
N LYS A 86 0.34 -8.19 -17.55
CA LYS A 86 0.67 -8.00 -18.98
C LYS A 86 1.54 -6.77 -19.19
N ASP A 87 1.22 -5.66 -18.54
CA ASP A 87 1.99 -4.42 -18.65
C ASP A 87 3.42 -4.62 -18.12
N ALA A 88 3.58 -5.36 -17.02
CA ALA A 88 4.87 -5.72 -16.45
C ALA A 88 5.64 -6.81 -17.22
N SER A 89 4.95 -7.66 -17.99
CA SER A 89 5.55 -8.82 -18.68
C SER A 89 6.63 -8.44 -19.71
N ALA A 90 6.67 -7.18 -20.13
CA ALA A 90 7.70 -6.67 -21.03
C ALA A 90 9.08 -6.54 -20.36
N THR A 91 9.13 -6.44 -19.03
CA THR A 91 10.38 -6.19 -18.28
C THR A 91 10.65 -7.23 -17.19
N SER A 92 9.63 -7.95 -16.72
CA SER A 92 9.76 -8.92 -15.64
C SER A 92 8.87 -10.15 -15.86
N THR A 93 9.35 -11.32 -15.45
CA THR A 93 8.46 -12.48 -15.25
C THR A 93 7.74 -12.30 -13.92
N VAL A 94 6.41 -12.26 -13.94
CA VAL A 94 5.61 -11.86 -12.78
C VAL A 94 4.51 -12.88 -12.47
N ALA A 95 4.17 -12.98 -11.19
CA ALA A 95 2.93 -13.55 -10.70
C ALA A 95 2.43 -12.62 -9.60
N GLY A 96 1.15 -12.26 -9.64
CA GLY A 96 0.58 -11.21 -8.82
C GLY A 96 -0.77 -11.58 -8.22
N ILE A 97 -1.09 -10.88 -7.14
CA ILE A 97 -2.41 -10.88 -6.51
C ILE A 97 -2.92 -9.44 -6.46
N ASN A 98 -4.21 -9.26 -6.18
CA ASN A 98 -4.68 -7.93 -5.81
C ASN A 98 -4.03 -7.47 -4.49
N GLY A 99 -3.85 -6.16 -4.38
CA GLY A 99 -3.24 -5.51 -3.23
C GLY A 99 -4.26 -5.03 -2.19
N ASP A 100 -3.99 -3.84 -1.66
CA ASP A 100 -4.82 -3.12 -0.70
C ASP A 100 -6.25 -2.85 -1.21
N LEU A 101 -7.12 -2.48 -0.27
CA LEU A 101 -8.37 -1.79 -0.58
C LEU A 101 -8.09 -0.44 -1.26
N PHE A 102 -9.08 0.05 -1.99
CA PHE A 102 -9.05 1.36 -2.60
C PHE A 102 -10.39 2.07 -2.41
N ASN A 103 -10.37 3.40 -2.42
CA ASN A 103 -11.59 4.20 -2.35
C ASN A 103 -12.32 4.14 -3.70
N VAL A 104 -13.58 3.68 -3.67
CA VAL A 104 -14.38 3.50 -4.89
C VAL A 104 -14.72 4.80 -5.62
N LYS A 105 -14.57 5.97 -4.98
CA LYS A 105 -14.88 7.28 -5.58
C LYS A 105 -13.75 7.83 -6.43
N ASP A 106 -12.51 7.64 -5.99
CA ASP A 106 -11.32 8.25 -6.61
C ASP A 106 -10.22 7.23 -6.94
N SER A 107 -10.46 5.95 -6.65
CA SER A 107 -9.54 4.81 -6.86
C SER A 107 -8.22 4.86 -6.08
N HIS A 108 -8.07 5.78 -5.14
CA HIS A 108 -6.83 5.89 -4.37
C HIS A 108 -6.66 4.71 -3.40
N PRO A 109 -5.42 4.26 -3.12
CA PRO A 109 -5.15 3.25 -2.10
C PRO A 109 -5.75 3.65 -0.74
N ALA A 110 -6.21 2.68 0.04
CA ALA A 110 -6.76 2.94 1.37
C ALA A 110 -5.66 3.13 2.44
N GLY A 111 -4.49 2.54 2.23
CA GLY A 111 -3.34 2.59 3.12
C GLY A 111 -2.07 2.97 2.39
N VAL A 112 -0.93 2.64 3.01
CA VAL A 112 0.38 3.08 2.54
C VAL A 112 0.71 2.51 1.17
N PHE A 113 1.39 3.30 0.34
CA PHE A 113 2.05 2.78 -0.86
C PHE A 113 3.49 3.28 -0.88
N VAL A 114 4.46 2.37 -0.83
CA VAL A 114 5.89 2.65 -0.98
C VAL A 114 6.44 1.76 -2.08
N ALA A 115 7.16 2.34 -3.04
CA ALA A 115 7.88 1.61 -4.07
C ALA A 115 9.28 2.20 -4.25
N GLY A 116 10.31 1.35 -4.26
CA GLY A 116 11.71 1.79 -4.30
C GLY A 116 12.10 2.72 -3.15
N GLY A 117 11.46 2.62 -1.97
CA GLY A 117 11.65 3.52 -0.83
C GLY A 117 10.98 4.89 -0.98
N VAL A 118 10.29 5.14 -2.09
CA VAL A 118 9.53 6.37 -2.33
C VAL A 118 8.14 6.22 -1.72
N LEU A 119 7.76 7.11 -0.80
CA LEU A 119 6.40 7.18 -0.28
C LEU A 119 5.51 7.83 -1.34
N VAL A 120 4.44 7.15 -1.73
CA VAL A 120 3.51 7.59 -2.77
C VAL A 120 2.12 7.87 -2.21
N HIS A 121 1.66 7.08 -1.25
CA HIS A 121 0.40 7.30 -0.55
C HIS A 121 0.58 7.07 0.95
N PRO A 122 0.04 7.93 1.84
CA PRO A 122 0.26 7.81 3.28
C PRO A 122 -0.50 6.61 3.89
N PRO A 123 -0.01 6.03 4.99
CA PRO A 123 -0.74 4.98 5.73
C PRO A 123 -2.04 5.48 6.37
N SER A 124 -2.96 4.54 6.58
CA SER A 124 -4.03 4.67 7.55
C SER A 124 -3.55 4.19 8.92
N ALA A 125 -3.43 5.12 9.88
CA ALA A 125 -2.86 4.85 11.21
C ALA A 125 -3.59 3.76 12.02
N GLY A 126 -4.87 3.54 11.74
CA GLY A 126 -5.70 2.53 12.41
C GLY A 126 -5.59 1.13 11.81
N ARG A 127 -4.88 0.98 10.69
CA ARG A 127 -4.78 -0.28 9.93
C ARG A 127 -3.34 -0.76 9.85
N SER A 128 -3.19 -2.07 9.80
CA SER A 128 -1.92 -2.72 9.55
C SER A 128 -1.52 -2.57 8.08
N SER A 129 -0.23 -2.57 7.85
CA SER A 129 0.39 -2.50 6.53
C SER A 129 1.52 -3.51 6.47
N ILE A 130 1.79 -4.01 5.26
CA ILE A 130 2.93 -4.90 5.00
C ILE A 130 4.06 -4.07 4.39
N GLY A 131 5.26 -4.24 4.92
CA GLY A 131 6.48 -3.62 4.42
C GLY A 131 7.54 -4.68 4.15
N ILE A 132 8.40 -4.44 3.18
CA ILE A 132 9.55 -5.27 2.83
C ILE A 132 10.77 -4.37 2.78
N ASP A 133 11.78 -4.70 3.57
CA ASP A 133 13.02 -3.95 3.57
C ASP A 133 14.03 -4.45 2.53
N SER A 134 15.10 -3.69 2.37
CA SER A 134 16.21 -4.03 1.45
C SER A 134 16.87 -5.40 1.72
N ALA A 135 16.71 -5.97 2.92
CA ALA A 135 17.15 -7.33 3.26
C ALA A 135 16.03 -8.38 3.08
N GLY A 136 14.91 -7.99 2.48
CA GLY A 136 13.73 -8.83 2.27
C GLY A 136 12.95 -9.17 3.53
N VAL A 137 13.22 -8.54 4.68
CA VAL A 137 12.45 -8.80 5.91
C VAL A 137 11.04 -8.27 5.69
N VAL A 138 10.05 -9.09 6.02
CA VAL A 138 8.64 -8.68 6.01
C VAL A 138 8.28 -8.08 7.37
N HIS A 139 7.76 -6.86 7.35
CA HIS A 139 7.26 -6.11 8.49
C HIS A 139 5.73 -6.03 8.43
N VAL A 140 5.05 -6.18 9.56
CA VAL A 140 3.58 -6.04 9.65
C VAL A 140 3.22 -5.16 10.84
N ASP A 141 3.01 -3.88 10.56
CA ASP A 141 2.87 -2.82 11.55
C ASP A 141 1.68 -1.92 11.26
N ARG A 142 1.21 -1.21 12.28
CA ARG A 142 0.39 -0.01 12.09
C ARG A 142 1.31 1.18 11.97
N VAL A 143 1.26 1.86 10.84
CA VAL A 143 2.15 2.98 10.55
C VAL A 143 1.36 4.28 10.59
N LYS A 144 1.91 5.28 11.25
CA LYS A 144 1.34 6.63 11.28
C LYS A 144 2.11 7.52 10.32
N PHE A 145 1.39 8.45 9.73
CA PHE A 145 1.97 9.52 8.93
C PHE A 145 1.95 10.83 9.69
N PHE A 146 3.07 11.53 9.66
CA PHE A 146 3.16 12.93 10.02
C PHE A 146 3.87 13.66 8.90
N GLY A 147 3.49 14.91 8.64
CA GLY A 147 4.17 15.73 7.67
C GLY A 147 4.39 17.12 8.19
N THR A 148 5.47 17.74 7.76
CA THR A 148 5.69 19.17 7.98
C THR A 148 6.22 19.85 6.74
N TRP A 149 5.88 21.12 6.55
CA TRP A 149 6.53 21.99 5.58
C TRP A 149 7.00 23.28 6.27
N LYS A 150 8.00 23.93 5.70
CA LYS A 150 8.50 25.22 6.18
C LYS A 150 9.04 26.05 5.02
N GLY A 151 8.46 27.24 4.83
CA GLY A 151 9.03 28.32 4.01
C GLY A 151 9.74 29.36 4.88
N THR A 152 9.42 30.64 4.70
CA THR A 152 10.00 31.73 5.52
C THR A 152 9.47 31.78 6.96
N GLY A 153 8.31 31.17 7.21
CA GLY A 153 7.65 31.18 8.50
C GLY A 153 8.01 30.03 9.46
N GLN A 154 7.10 29.77 10.39
CA GLN A 154 7.21 28.65 11.32
C GLN A 154 7.01 27.32 10.58
N ARG A 155 7.48 26.22 11.19
CA ARG A 155 7.17 24.88 10.69
C ARG A 155 5.67 24.62 10.81
N ARG A 156 5.04 24.15 9.74
CA ARG A 156 3.60 23.91 9.65
C ARG A 156 3.27 22.45 9.35
N PRO A 157 2.09 21.96 9.73
CA PRO A 157 1.63 20.63 9.34
C PRO A 157 1.52 20.49 7.82
N LEU A 158 1.96 19.34 7.33
CA LEU A 158 1.65 18.79 6.01
C LEU A 158 0.81 17.53 6.29
N ASN A 159 -0.46 17.58 5.91
CA ASN A 159 -1.49 16.65 6.34
C ASN A 159 -1.62 15.41 5.45
N GLY A 160 -1.06 15.45 4.24
CA GLY A 160 -1.16 14.34 3.31
C GLY A 160 -0.21 14.41 2.14
N LEU A 161 -0.26 13.35 1.34
CA LEU A 161 0.50 13.18 0.11
C LEU A 161 -0.42 12.56 -0.94
N ASN A 162 -0.45 13.13 -2.16
CA ASN A 162 -1.19 12.62 -3.32
C ASN A 162 -2.65 12.23 -2.99
N GLN A 163 -3.35 13.05 -2.21
CA GLN A 163 -4.74 12.81 -1.82
C GLN A 163 -5.51 14.13 -1.84
N VAL A 164 -6.83 14.08 -2.05
CA VAL A 164 -7.64 15.30 -2.04
C VAL A 164 -7.62 15.92 -0.63
N PRO A 165 -7.24 17.19 -0.46
CA PRO A 165 -7.19 17.83 0.85
C PRO A 165 -8.60 18.03 1.41
N ALA A 166 -8.79 17.71 2.70
CA ALA A 166 -9.96 18.17 3.43
C ALA A 166 -9.85 19.68 3.72
N PRO A 167 -10.94 20.38 4.12
CA PRO A 167 -10.87 21.78 4.48
C PRO A 167 -9.85 22.06 5.60
N GLY A 168 -8.99 23.07 5.40
CA GLY A 168 -8.00 23.46 6.39
C GLY A 168 -6.72 22.62 6.39
N GLN A 169 -6.50 21.79 5.36
CA GLN A 169 -5.33 20.94 5.24
C GLN A 169 -4.32 21.48 4.24
N VAL A 170 -3.07 21.04 4.40
CA VAL A 170 -2.00 21.19 3.41
C VAL A 170 -1.60 19.81 2.89
N VAL A 171 -1.57 19.60 1.58
CA VAL A 171 -1.21 18.33 0.95
C VAL A 171 -0.12 18.55 -0.10
N LEU A 172 0.86 17.65 -0.13
CA LEU A 172 1.88 17.60 -1.16
C LEU A 172 1.41 16.72 -2.31
N PHE A 173 1.57 17.19 -3.54
CA PHE A 173 1.27 16.47 -4.77
C PHE A 173 2.55 16.26 -5.56
N THR A 174 2.80 15.03 -5.96
CA THR A 174 3.92 14.58 -6.79
C THR A 174 3.38 14.02 -8.11
N PRO A 175 4.22 13.74 -9.12
CA PRO A 175 3.76 13.19 -10.39
C PRO A 175 2.95 11.89 -10.27
N ALA A 176 3.12 11.14 -9.16
CA ALA A 176 2.34 9.94 -8.89
C ALA A 176 0.84 10.22 -8.65
N TYR A 177 0.44 11.47 -8.37
CA TYR A 177 -0.97 11.87 -8.35
C TYR A 177 -1.58 11.92 -9.75
N GLY A 178 -0.82 12.44 -10.72
CA GLY A 178 -1.27 12.76 -12.07
C GLY A 178 -0.64 14.07 -12.55
N ALA A 179 -1.15 14.62 -13.65
CA ALA A 179 -0.57 15.82 -14.28
C ALA A 179 -0.95 17.13 -13.60
N ARG A 180 -2.03 17.16 -12.81
CA ARG A 180 -2.57 18.37 -12.16
C ARG A 180 -3.10 18.05 -10.78
N VAL A 181 -3.01 19.02 -9.87
CA VAL A 181 -3.67 18.97 -8.55
C VAL A 181 -5.19 19.16 -8.71
N PRO A 182 -6.02 18.73 -7.74
CA PRO A 182 -7.48 18.87 -7.86
C PRO A 182 -7.93 20.34 -7.87
N VAL A 183 -9.07 20.62 -8.49
CA VAL A 183 -9.70 21.95 -8.42
C VAL A 183 -10.43 22.08 -7.09
N VAL A 184 -9.99 23.02 -6.24
CA VAL A 184 -10.55 23.25 -4.91
C VAL A 184 -10.71 24.76 -4.71
N ALA A 185 -11.97 25.21 -4.61
CA ALA A 185 -12.27 26.63 -4.45
C ALA A 185 -11.57 27.24 -3.23
N GLY A 186 -10.87 28.35 -3.44
CA GLY A 186 -10.12 29.05 -2.39
C GLY A 186 -8.86 28.33 -1.91
N ALA A 187 -8.40 27.29 -2.63
CA ALA A 187 -7.08 26.73 -2.39
C ALA A 187 -5.98 27.71 -2.82
N ALA A 188 -4.84 27.62 -2.15
CA ALA A 188 -3.58 28.21 -2.59
C ALA A 188 -2.61 27.09 -2.95
N GLU A 189 -1.83 27.30 -3.99
CA GLU A 189 -0.87 26.33 -4.52
C GLU A 189 0.50 26.99 -4.65
N VAL A 190 1.55 26.23 -4.35
CA VAL A 190 2.93 26.63 -4.65
C VAL A 190 3.62 25.47 -5.37
N THR A 191 4.20 25.77 -6.54
CA THR A 191 4.94 24.80 -7.34
C THR A 191 6.39 24.77 -6.86
N LEU A 192 6.88 23.58 -6.55
CA LEU A 192 8.22 23.30 -6.05
C LEU A 192 9.01 22.59 -7.15
N GLN A 193 10.07 23.21 -7.66
CA GLN A 193 10.83 22.64 -8.77
C GLN A 193 12.31 23.08 -8.78
N PRO A 194 13.27 22.15 -8.94
CA PRO A 194 13.08 20.69 -8.91
C PRO A 194 12.71 20.22 -7.49
N PHE A 195 11.97 19.12 -7.38
CA PHE A 195 11.61 18.51 -6.08
C PHE A 195 12.24 17.12 -5.97
N PRO A 196 12.92 16.79 -4.85
CA PRO A 196 13.52 15.47 -4.67
C PRO A 196 12.44 14.39 -4.55
N VAL A 197 12.83 13.14 -4.82
CA VAL A 197 11.95 11.97 -4.60
C VAL A 197 11.43 11.95 -3.16
N SER A 198 10.16 11.59 -2.98
CA SER A 198 9.43 11.63 -1.69
C SER A 198 9.83 10.50 -0.73
N VAL A 199 11.13 10.41 -0.41
CA VAL A 199 11.67 9.46 0.56
C VAL A 199 11.24 9.87 1.98
N PRO A 200 10.67 8.95 2.77
CA PRO A 200 10.25 9.27 4.13
C PRO A 200 11.45 9.50 5.06
N ASN A 201 11.20 10.27 6.12
CA ASN A 201 12.12 10.65 7.20
C ASN A 201 13.35 11.47 6.77
N ALA A 202 13.36 11.99 5.54
CA ALA A 202 14.37 12.90 5.01
C ALA A 202 13.82 14.33 4.88
N ASP A 203 14.74 15.32 4.87
CA ASP A 203 14.41 16.68 4.44
C ASP A 203 14.30 16.72 2.92
N LEU A 204 13.16 17.18 2.42
CA LEU A 204 12.84 17.36 1.01
C LEU A 204 12.84 18.85 0.69
N SER A 205 14.00 19.39 0.35
CA SER A 205 14.17 20.82 0.06
C SER A 205 14.01 21.12 -1.43
N SER A 206 13.32 22.22 -1.74
CA SER A 206 13.08 22.71 -3.09
C SER A 206 12.87 24.23 -3.06
N THR A 207 12.72 24.84 -4.24
CA THR A 207 12.45 26.27 -4.39
C THR A 207 11.08 26.45 -5.03
N VAL A 208 10.32 27.44 -4.54
CA VAL A 208 9.04 27.81 -5.14
C VAL A 208 9.29 28.48 -6.49
N THR A 209 8.76 27.94 -7.57
CA THR A 209 8.88 28.51 -8.92
C THR A 209 7.63 29.23 -9.38
N ALA A 210 6.46 28.84 -8.86
CA ALA A 210 5.19 29.47 -9.15
C ALA A 210 4.24 29.43 -7.95
N VAL A 211 3.28 30.34 -7.92
CA VAL A 211 2.18 30.38 -6.94
C VAL A 211 0.86 30.52 -7.70
N ALA A 212 -0.17 29.82 -7.25
CA ALA A 212 -1.49 29.81 -7.88
C ALA A 212 -2.62 29.72 -6.84
N THR A 213 -3.85 29.82 -7.32
CA THR A 213 -5.06 29.70 -6.50
C THR A 213 -6.18 29.00 -7.24
N GLY A 214 -7.05 28.33 -6.49
CA GLY A 214 -8.28 27.71 -7.00
C GLY A 214 -8.13 26.25 -7.41
N GLY A 215 -6.92 25.69 -7.38
CA GLY A 215 -6.67 24.33 -7.81
C GLY A 215 -6.38 24.21 -9.32
N GLY A 216 -5.98 23.00 -9.74
CA GLY A 216 -5.70 22.69 -11.13
C GLY A 216 -4.28 23.04 -11.62
N GLU A 217 -3.40 23.52 -10.73
CA GLU A 217 -1.99 23.77 -11.06
C GLU A 217 -1.31 22.51 -11.63
N THR A 218 -0.39 22.71 -12.57
CA THR A 218 0.32 21.59 -13.21
C THR A 218 1.35 21.05 -12.25
N ILE A 219 1.43 19.73 -12.12
CA ILE A 219 2.48 19.06 -11.36
C ILE A 219 3.67 18.85 -12.31
N PRO A 220 4.83 19.50 -12.11
CA PRO A 220 5.99 19.32 -12.99
C PRO A 220 6.53 17.89 -12.88
N ALA A 221 7.04 17.35 -13.98
CA ALA A 221 7.55 15.96 -14.03
C ALA A 221 8.74 15.72 -13.07
N ASP A 222 9.55 16.75 -12.82
CA ASP A 222 10.68 16.78 -11.89
C ASP A 222 10.39 17.62 -10.64
N GLY A 223 9.11 17.85 -10.33
CA GLY A 223 8.66 18.75 -9.28
C GLY A 223 7.51 18.22 -8.45
N ALA A 224 6.95 19.11 -7.65
CA ALA A 224 5.79 18.87 -6.81
C ALA A 224 4.94 20.14 -6.67
N VAL A 225 3.71 20.00 -6.19
CA VAL A 225 2.86 21.14 -5.82
C VAL A 225 2.42 20.95 -4.37
N LEU A 226 2.62 21.97 -3.54
CA LEU A 226 2.06 22.02 -2.20
C LEU A 226 0.77 22.84 -2.26
N MET A 227 -0.35 22.23 -1.88
CA MET A 227 -1.67 22.87 -1.90
C MET A 227 -2.19 23.02 -0.46
N ALA A 228 -2.67 24.21 -0.12
CA ALA A 228 -3.33 24.51 1.13
C ALA A 228 -4.78 24.94 0.89
N THR A 229 -5.71 24.47 1.73
CA THR A 229 -7.14 24.79 1.62
C THR A 229 -7.67 25.52 2.86
N GLY A 230 -8.80 26.22 2.72
CA GLY A 230 -9.47 26.88 3.85
C GLY A 230 -8.57 27.90 4.56
N ALA A 231 -8.66 27.98 5.89
CA ALA A 231 -7.99 29.00 6.69
C ALA A 231 -6.45 28.97 6.66
N VAL A 232 -5.84 27.91 6.11
CA VAL A 232 -4.38 27.80 5.96
C VAL A 232 -3.88 28.26 4.59
N ALA A 233 -4.76 28.47 3.60
CA ALA A 233 -4.36 28.92 2.26
C ALA A 233 -3.61 30.27 2.26
N PRO A 234 -4.07 31.33 2.97
CA PRO A 234 -3.33 32.59 3.02
C PRO A 234 -1.95 32.47 3.68
N LYS A 235 -1.79 31.53 4.62
CA LYS A 235 -0.50 31.27 5.28
C LYS A 235 0.50 30.65 4.32
N LEU A 236 0.06 29.75 3.44
CA LEU A 236 0.93 29.19 2.41
C LEU A 236 1.44 30.29 1.47
N GLN A 237 0.55 31.16 1.00
CA GLN A 237 0.92 32.27 0.10
C GLN A 237 1.91 33.25 0.75
N ALA A 238 1.69 33.60 2.02
CA ALA A 238 2.53 34.55 2.73
C ALA A 238 3.94 33.99 3.04
N GLU A 239 4.06 32.69 3.25
CA GLU A 239 5.31 32.07 3.72
C GLU A 239 6.10 31.34 2.63
N ALA A 240 5.50 31.14 1.45
CA ALA A 240 6.13 30.49 0.31
C ALA A 240 5.90 31.27 -1.00
N PRO A 241 6.23 32.59 -1.07
CA PRO A 241 6.22 33.30 -2.35
C PRO A 241 7.28 32.72 -3.31
N ALA A 242 7.15 33.02 -4.61
CA ALA A 242 8.11 32.60 -5.61
C ALA A 242 9.56 32.97 -5.24
N GLY A 243 10.49 32.05 -5.48
CA GLY A 243 11.90 32.14 -5.09
C GLY A 243 12.20 31.65 -3.66
N THR A 244 11.18 31.36 -2.85
CA THR A 244 11.38 30.90 -1.47
C THR A 244 11.89 29.47 -1.41
N PRO A 245 12.93 29.16 -0.62
CA PRO A 245 13.27 27.79 -0.29
C PRO A 245 12.20 27.20 0.64
N VAL A 246 11.65 26.05 0.26
CA VAL A 246 10.69 25.29 1.07
C VAL A 246 11.29 23.94 1.40
N THR A 247 11.22 23.55 2.67
CA THR A 247 11.59 22.20 3.11
C THR A 247 10.36 21.46 3.60
N SER A 248 10.10 20.30 3.02
CA SER A 248 9.07 19.36 3.43
C SER A 248 9.69 18.15 4.13
N ARG A 249 8.96 17.55 5.06
CA ARG A 249 9.28 16.24 5.65
C ARG A 249 8.04 15.38 5.64
N LEU A 250 8.20 14.15 5.17
CA LEU A 250 7.22 13.08 5.25
C LEU A 250 7.74 12.09 6.28
N ILE A 251 7.03 11.83 7.37
CA ILE A 251 7.53 11.08 8.52
C ILE A 251 6.62 9.87 8.74
N LEU A 252 7.24 8.70 8.88
CA LEU A 252 6.55 7.47 9.22
C LEU A 252 6.84 7.11 10.68
N GLN A 253 5.85 6.55 11.37
CA GLN A 253 6.03 5.99 12.71
C GLN A 253 5.34 4.62 12.81
N PRO A 254 6.08 3.50 13.01
CA PRO A 254 7.53 3.43 13.15
C PRO A 254 8.25 3.94 11.89
N ALA A 255 9.53 4.29 12.03
CA ALA A 255 10.29 4.96 10.96
C ALA A 255 10.35 4.14 9.66
N TRP A 256 10.20 2.81 9.74
CA TRP A 256 10.32 1.91 8.59
C TRP A 256 11.62 2.16 7.81
N THR A 257 12.72 2.35 8.55
CA THR A 257 14.05 2.53 7.98
C THR A 257 14.43 1.32 7.14
N GLY A 258 14.83 1.56 5.89
CA GLY A 258 15.23 0.50 4.95
C GLY A 258 14.07 -0.21 4.25
N VAL A 259 12.81 0.11 4.56
CA VAL A 259 11.64 -0.39 3.82
C VAL A 259 11.65 0.18 2.40
N THR A 260 11.76 -0.71 1.40
CA THR A 260 11.82 -0.35 -0.01
C THR A 260 10.50 -0.59 -0.72
N SER A 261 9.65 -1.46 -0.18
CA SER A 261 8.32 -1.75 -0.72
C SER A 261 7.32 -1.86 0.40
N ALA A 262 6.18 -1.20 0.28
CA ALA A 262 5.11 -1.33 1.27
C ALA A 262 3.75 -1.11 0.66
N LEU A 263 2.76 -1.79 1.23
CA LEU A 263 1.38 -1.73 0.81
C LEU A 263 0.47 -1.74 2.03
N GLY A 264 -0.61 -0.97 1.97
CA GLY A 264 -1.72 -1.09 2.90
C GLY A 264 -2.35 -2.47 2.85
N GLY A 265 -3.16 -2.77 3.85
CA GLY A 265 -3.90 -4.01 3.91
C GLY A 265 -4.66 -4.07 5.22
N GLY A 266 -4.46 -5.17 5.95
CA GLY A 266 -5.16 -5.45 7.19
C GLY A 266 -6.58 -5.99 6.98
N PRO A 267 -7.22 -6.45 8.06
CA PRO A 267 -6.66 -6.55 9.40
C PRO A 267 -5.57 -7.61 9.51
N VAL A 268 -4.68 -7.48 10.51
CA VAL A 268 -3.71 -8.53 10.83
C VAL A 268 -4.45 -9.79 11.29
N LEU A 269 -4.17 -10.92 10.62
CA LEU A 269 -4.82 -12.21 10.91
C LEU A 269 -3.95 -13.14 11.75
N VAL A 270 -2.63 -13.03 11.64
CA VAL A 270 -1.65 -13.88 12.34
C VAL A 270 -0.51 -13.03 12.87
N ARG A 271 -0.06 -13.30 14.10
CA ARG A 271 1.12 -12.69 14.72
C ARG A 271 1.88 -13.74 15.53
N ASN A 272 3.19 -13.87 15.27
CA ASN A 272 4.05 -14.85 15.94
C ASN A 272 3.49 -16.28 15.93
N GLY A 273 2.96 -16.70 14.77
CA GLY A 273 2.37 -18.03 14.57
C GLY A 273 1.01 -18.25 15.24
N LYS A 274 0.39 -17.21 15.81
CA LYS A 274 -0.92 -17.30 16.48
C LYS A 274 -1.96 -16.46 15.76
N ALA A 275 -3.18 -16.98 15.69
CA ALA A 275 -4.32 -16.26 15.13
C ALA A 275 -4.64 -15.00 15.96
N VAL A 276 -5.01 -13.92 15.29
CA VAL A 276 -5.50 -12.68 15.87
C VAL A 276 -7.01 -12.60 15.65
N PHE A 277 -7.79 -12.84 16.70
CA PHE A 277 -9.25 -12.83 16.62
C PHE A 277 -9.88 -11.44 16.75
N ARG A 278 -9.16 -10.49 17.37
CA ARG A 278 -9.57 -9.09 17.50
C ARG A 278 -8.40 -8.23 17.09
N SER A 279 -8.39 -7.84 15.82
CA SER A 279 -7.34 -6.97 15.29
C SER A 279 -7.38 -5.58 15.89
N LEU A 280 -8.56 -5.08 16.30
CA LEU A 280 -8.81 -3.71 16.76
C LEU A 280 -8.40 -2.66 15.72
N GLU A 281 -8.56 -3.00 14.43
CA GLU A 281 -8.24 -2.13 13.31
C GLU A 281 -9.49 -1.44 12.77
N ASP A 282 -9.32 -0.24 12.25
CA ASP A 282 -10.41 0.65 11.83
C ASP A 282 -11.00 0.21 10.47
N PHE A 283 -11.74 -0.90 10.50
CA PHE A 283 -12.58 -1.36 9.39
C PHE A 283 -14.04 -1.14 9.77
N THR A 284 -14.75 -0.39 8.94
CA THR A 284 -16.19 -0.11 9.03
C THR A 284 -16.91 -0.72 7.86
#